data_AF-A0A957LEW5-F1
#
_entry.id   AF-A0A957LEW5-F1
#
_cell.length_a   1.000
_cell.length_b   1.000
_cell.length_c   1.000
_cell.angle_alpha   90.00
_cell.angle_beta   90.00
_cell.angle_gamma   90.00
#
_symmetry.space_group_name_H-M   'P 1'
#
loop_
_entity.id
_entity.type
_entity.pdbx_description
1 polymer ?
#
loop_
_entity_poly.entity_id
_entity_poly.type
_entity_poly.pdbx_seq_one_letter_code
_entity_poly.pdbx_strand_id
1 'polypeptide(L)'
;MDRWEYYTTFIEANMANTDVIKSDEIPPGDHPKYSPYALIPELNALGAKGWELIHIEPVSVGRNHDVVRPDANAMKWGRHYFCAFKRKASAF
;
A
#
# COMPACT_ATOMS: atom_id res chain seq x y z
N MET A 1 5.38 29.30 6.25
CA MET A 1 4.59 28.16 6.75
C MET A 1 4.95 26.97 5.90
N ASP A 2 5.32 25.85 6.52
CA ASP A 2 5.54 24.61 5.78
C ASP A 2 4.21 24.14 5.18
N ARG A 3 4.19 23.89 3.87
CA ARG A 3 3.04 23.33 3.15
C ARG A 3 3.25 21.85 2.95
N TRP A 4 2.18 21.06 3.05
CA TRP A 4 2.21 19.61 2.88
C TRP A 4 1.37 19.21 1.66
N GLU A 5 1.90 18.27 0.88
CA GLU A 5 1.16 17.52 -0.14
C GLU A 5 0.75 16.17 0.45
N TYR A 6 -0.47 15.74 0.15
CA TYR A 6 -1.01 14.45 0.55
C TYR A 6 -1.29 13.59 -0.66
N TYR A 7 -1.04 12.29 -0.53
CA TYR A 7 -1.32 11.29 -1.55
C TYR A 7 -1.98 10.09 -0.92
N THR A 8 -3.05 9.59 -1.54
CA THR A 8 -3.80 8.42 -1.08
C THR A 8 -3.92 7.41 -2.19
N THR A 9 -3.69 6.13 -1.89
CA THR A 9 -3.82 5.06 -2.88
C THR A 9 -4.22 3.75 -2.20
N PHE A 10 -4.59 2.76 -3.02
CA PHE A 10 -4.73 1.38 -2.60
C PHE A 10 -3.50 0.59 -3.03
N ILE A 11 -2.94 -0.19 -2.12
CA ILE A 11 -1.84 -1.13 -2.41
C ILE A 11 -2.36 -2.55 -2.16
N GLU A 12 -2.01 -3.49 -3.04
CA GLU A 12 -2.45 -4.88 -2.96
C GLU A 12 -1.31 -5.80 -2.54
N ALA A 13 -1.53 -6.59 -1.48
CA ALA A 13 -0.63 -7.67 -1.08
C ALA A 13 -0.84 -8.87 -2.01
N ASN A 14 -0.12 -8.91 -3.13
CA ASN A 14 -0.22 -9.97 -4.13
C ASN A 14 1.15 -10.35 -4.69
N MET A 15 1.70 -11.46 -4.19
CA MET A 15 2.99 -12.02 -4.62
C MET A 15 3.01 -12.48 -6.08
N ALA A 16 1.86 -12.60 -6.73
CA ALA A 16 1.78 -12.95 -8.16
C ALA A 16 1.91 -11.73 -9.09
N ASN A 17 2.01 -10.50 -8.55
CA ASN A 17 2.25 -9.31 -9.36
C ASN A 17 3.68 -9.34 -9.93
N THR A 18 3.81 -9.08 -11.24
CA THR A 18 5.08 -9.11 -11.96
C THR A 18 6.15 -8.21 -11.34
N ASP A 19 5.76 -7.02 -10.87
CA ASP A 19 6.70 -6.05 -10.26
C ASP A 19 7.21 -6.54 -8.91
N VAL A 20 6.37 -7.27 -8.17
CA VAL A 20 6.71 -7.90 -6.89
C VAL A 20 7.65 -9.08 -7.14
N ILE A 21 7.35 -9.95 -8.10
CA ILE A 21 8.17 -11.14 -8.43
C ILE A 21 9.61 -10.76 -8.82
N LYS A 22 9.79 -9.61 -9.47
CA LYS A 22 11.11 -9.14 -9.94
C LYS A 22 11.88 -8.33 -8.91
N SER A 23 11.27 -7.99 -7.78
CA SER A 23 11.90 -7.15 -6.78
C SER A 23 12.89 -7.94 -5.93
N ASP A 24 14.12 -7.43 -5.84
CA ASP A 24 15.18 -7.88 -4.93
C ASP A 24 15.00 -7.35 -3.49
N GLU A 25 14.02 -6.48 -3.27
CA GLU A 25 13.70 -5.89 -1.97
C GLU A 25 12.90 -6.84 -1.06
N ILE A 26 12.33 -7.90 -1.63
CA ILE A 26 11.54 -8.87 -0.87
C ILE A 26 12.49 -9.80 -0.11
N PRO A 27 12.30 -9.99 1.21
CA PRO A 27 13.11 -10.92 1.99
C PRO A 27 13.15 -12.32 1.35
N PRO A 28 14.28 -13.03 1.35
CA PRO A 28 14.35 -14.38 0.80
C PRO A 28 13.45 -15.36 1.57
N GLY A 29 12.84 -16.31 0.87
CA GLY A 29 11.98 -17.34 1.47
C GLY A 29 10.74 -17.65 0.62
N ASP A 30 9.98 -18.66 1.06
CA ASP A 30 8.64 -18.92 0.50
C ASP A 30 7.62 -17.99 1.17
N HIS A 31 6.81 -17.32 0.36
CA HIS A 31 5.84 -16.35 0.83
C HIS A 31 4.45 -16.74 0.36
N PRO A 32 3.44 -16.72 1.26
CA PRO A 32 2.06 -16.93 0.85
C PRO A 32 1.64 -15.93 -0.23
N LYS A 33 0.72 -16.35 -1.12
CA LYS A 33 0.22 -15.55 -2.25
C LYS A 33 -0.16 -14.11 -1.89
N TYR A 34 -0.71 -13.88 -0.69
CA TYR A 34 -1.14 -12.58 -0.21
C TYR A 34 -0.29 -12.07 0.96
N SER A 35 1.00 -12.40 0.97
CA SER A 35 1.95 -11.91 1.99
C SER A 35 2.04 -10.37 1.95
N PRO A 36 2.01 -9.69 3.11
CA PRO A 36 2.25 -8.25 3.19
C PRO A 36 3.62 -7.81 2.68
N TYR A 37 4.59 -8.72 2.53
CA TYR A 37 5.88 -8.39 1.90
C TYR A 37 5.72 -7.94 0.44
N ALA A 38 4.63 -8.33 -0.24
CA ALA A 38 4.31 -7.81 -1.56
C ALA A 38 4.10 -6.29 -1.60
N LEU A 39 3.88 -5.64 -0.45
CA LEU A 39 3.72 -4.19 -0.36
C LEU A 39 5.08 -3.45 -0.41
N ILE A 40 6.18 -4.12 -0.05
CA ILE A 40 7.51 -3.50 0.14
C ILE A 40 7.96 -2.72 -1.11
N PRO A 41 7.92 -3.28 -2.33
CA PRO A 41 8.45 -2.59 -3.51
C PRO A 41 7.75 -1.28 -3.81
N GLU A 42 6.42 -1.25 -3.69
CA GLU A 42 5.64 -0.03 -3.94
C GLU A 42 5.83 1.02 -2.84
N LEU A 43 5.89 0.59 -1.57
CA LEU A 43 6.17 1.47 -0.44
C LEU A 43 7.56 2.11 -0.54
N ASN A 44 8.59 1.34 -0.91
CA ASN A 44 9.94 1.85 -1.12
C ASN A 44 10.00 2.78 -2.33
N ALA A 45 9.32 2.45 -3.43
CA ALA A 45 9.23 3.33 -4.61
C ALA A 45 8.56 4.68 -4.29
N LEU A 46 7.58 4.71 -3.38
CA LEU A 46 6.98 5.95 -2.87
C LEU A 46 7.94 6.71 -1.95
N GLY A 47 8.61 6.00 -1.03
CA GLY A 47 9.66 6.56 -0.17
C GLY A 47 10.78 7.25 -0.97
N ALA A 48 11.25 6.61 -2.05
CA ALA A 48 12.26 7.17 -2.95
C ALA A 48 11.81 8.47 -3.66
N LYS A 49 10.49 8.69 -3.79
CA LYS A 49 9.90 9.93 -4.32
C LYS A 49 9.66 11.00 -3.24
N GLY A 50 10.13 10.75 -2.02
CA GLY A 50 9.99 11.64 -0.87
C GLY A 50 8.65 11.55 -0.14
N TRP A 51 7.82 10.54 -0.45
CA TRP A 51 6.57 10.30 0.28
C TRP A 51 6.81 9.57 1.59
N GLU A 52 6.29 10.10 2.69
CA GLU A 52 6.27 9.48 4.00
C GLU A 52 4.90 8.82 4.22
N LEU A 53 4.86 7.51 4.48
CA LEU A 53 3.63 6.79 4.84
C LEU A 53 3.18 7.25 6.24
N ILE A 54 1.93 7.69 6.36
CA ILE A 54 1.36 8.17 7.63
C ILE A 54 0.20 7.33 8.14
N HIS A 55 -0.45 6.57 7.26
CA HIS A 55 -1.55 5.68 7.62
C HIS A 55 -1.63 4.51 6.65
N ILE A 56 -1.91 3.33 7.19
CA ILE A 56 -2.18 2.12 6.43
C ILE A 56 -3.26 1.31 7.15
N GLU A 57 -4.30 0.88 6.44
CA GLU A 57 -5.34 0.02 7.01
C GLU A 57 -5.88 -0.99 5.98
N PRO A 58 -6.25 -2.21 6.41
CA PRO A 58 -6.86 -3.19 5.52
C PRO A 58 -8.28 -2.77 5.14
N VAL A 59 -8.61 -2.89 3.85
CA VAL A 59 -9.92 -2.51 3.30
C VAL A 59 -10.42 -3.56 2.30
N SER A 60 -11.74 -3.58 2.09
CA SER A 60 -12.33 -4.14 0.86
C SER A 60 -12.65 -3.00 -0.09
N VAL A 61 -12.15 -3.10 -1.32
CA VAL A 61 -12.34 -2.08 -2.36
C VAL A 61 -13.43 -2.54 -3.32
N GLY A 62 -14.48 -1.73 -3.45
CA GLY A 62 -15.55 -1.91 -4.42
C GLY A 62 -15.14 -1.44 -5.82
N ARG A 63 -16.00 -1.71 -6.81
CA ARG A 63 -15.73 -1.35 -8.22
C ARG A 63 -15.63 0.16 -8.45
N ASN A 64 -16.21 0.97 -7.57
CA ASN A 64 -16.21 2.43 -7.68
C ASN A 64 -15.17 3.06 -6.72
N HIS A 65 -14.17 2.29 -6.27
CA HIS A 65 -13.20 2.69 -5.24
C HIS A 65 -13.82 3.03 -3.88
N ASP A 66 -15.09 2.66 -3.68
CA ASP A 66 -15.75 2.66 -2.40
C ASP A 66 -15.07 1.66 -1.45
N VAL A 67 -14.94 2.04 -0.18
CA VAL A 67 -14.23 1.24 0.82
C VAL A 67 -15.22 0.71 1.86
N VAL A 68 -15.10 -0.57 2.15
CA VAL A 68 -15.76 -1.21 3.30
C VAL A 68 -14.68 -1.61 4.30
N ARG A 69 -14.84 -1.14 5.54
CA ARG A 69 -14.00 -1.60 6.64
C ARG A 69 -14.31 -3.08 6.89
N PRO A 70 -13.30 -3.96 7.01
CA PRO A 70 -13.54 -5.32 7.47
C PRO A 70 -14.04 -5.23 8.91
N ASP A 71 -15.35 -5.37 9.11
CA ASP A 71 -15.91 -5.54 10.45
C ASP A 71 -15.62 -6.97 10.95
N ALA A 72 -15.83 -7.23 12.24
CA ALA A 72 -15.61 -8.57 12.82
C ALA A 72 -16.48 -9.67 12.18
N ASN A 73 -17.48 -9.30 11.36
CA ASN A 73 -18.35 -10.20 10.60
C ASN A 73 -17.94 -10.33 9.12
N ALA A 74 -16.87 -9.67 8.69
CA ALA A 74 -16.36 -9.77 7.34
C ALA A 74 -15.75 -11.17 7.13
N MET A 75 -16.57 -12.11 6.68
CA MET A 75 -16.16 -13.49 6.30
C MET A 75 -15.17 -13.54 5.12
N LYS A 76 -14.60 -12.42 4.69
CA LYS A 76 -13.74 -12.32 3.52
C LYS A 76 -12.37 -11.81 3.93
N TRP A 77 -11.37 -12.68 3.74
CA TRP A 77 -9.97 -12.30 3.78
C TRP A 77 -9.69 -11.23 2.71
N GLY A 78 -9.26 -10.06 3.17
CA GLY A 78 -8.83 -8.96 2.31
C GLY A 78 -7.33 -9.04 1.99
N ARG A 79 -6.93 -8.40 0.90
CA ARG A 79 -5.53 -8.22 0.52
C ARG A 79 -5.21 -6.79 0.07
N HIS A 80 -6.18 -5.88 0.17
CA HIS A 80 -6.03 -4.48 -0.20
C HIS A 80 -5.85 -3.64 1.04
N TYR A 81 -5.01 -2.61 0.91
CA TYR A 81 -4.70 -1.67 1.96
C TYR A 81 -4.94 -0.27 1.43
N PHE A 82 -5.66 0.54 2.20
CA PHE A 82 -5.71 1.98 1.98
C PHE A 82 -4.48 2.60 2.64
N CYS A 83 -3.71 3.37 1.87
CA CYS A 83 -2.50 4.02 2.34
C CYS A 83 -2.61 5.53 2.12
N ALA A 84 -2.25 6.30 3.14
CA ALA A 84 -2.10 7.75 3.05
C ALA A 84 -0.64 8.13 3.28
N PHE A 85 -0.16 9.05 2.46
CA PHE A 85 1.20 9.57 2.46
C PHE A 85 1.19 11.08 2.55
N LYS A 86 2.28 11.65 3.09
CA LYS A 86 2.54 13.09 3.04
C LYS A 86 3.96 13.34 2.53
N ARG A 87 4.20 14.53 1.99
CA ARG A 87 5.55 15.08 1.78
C ARG A 87 5.54 16.60 1.88
N LYS A 88 6.70 17.20 2.15
CA LYS A 88 6.82 18.65 2.10
C LYS A 88 6.53 19.12 0.68
N ALA A 89 5.62 20.07 0.53
CA ALA A 89 5.40 20.72 -0.76
C ALA A 89 6.66 21.49 -1.12
N SER A 90 7.15 21.31 -2.34
CA SER A 90 8.21 22.18 -2.85
C SER A 90 7.70 23.62 -2.83
N ALA A 91 8.50 24.54 -2.29
CA ALA A 91 8.25 25.95 -2.51
C ALA A 91 8.42 26.22 -4.01
N PHE A 92 7.36 26.71 -4.66
CA PHE A 92 7.43 27.25 -6.01
C PHE A 92 8.12 28.61 -6.00
#